data_AF-A0A4U0HB65-F1
#
_entry.id   AF-A0A4U0HB65-F1
#
_cell.length_a   1.000
_cell.length_b   1.000
_cell.length_c   1.000
_cell.angle_alpha   90.00
_cell.angle_beta   90.00
_cell.angle_gamma   90.00
#
_symmetry.space_group_name_H-M   'P 1'
#
loop_
_entity.id
_entity.type
_entity.pdbx_description
1 polymer ?
#
loop_
_entity_poly.entity_id
_entity_poly.type
_entity_poly.pdbx_seq_one_letter_code
_entity_poly.pdbx_strand_id
1 'polypeptide(L)'
;MTESRRAAPPSRRPAGSRRRAALVLGAASSAVWLLTTGAFALMAAGGRPVPMSAVGLVFPATVPGWLASSVAPWPLAAVLVSALAVGGVAYALAPLASAATTGTATAAGRTPAAGTVSAAAGHTPGITTPDITSAGTARRGTVILALWCVVILAAAATGGLVALGGIAANWPPARLLELASPVMPAVSTAAYWGLLWGWLPAVLAARPLLQQAVGGPASPATSASPATSARSASRDEPGSRSWLRLLPAALFAVLLVAAFPLAQNANQAAAPAPPVAEPLPEPVVYGSPLVSAAVESGAPESPHPDPEGERWCTGGDTAVVLGGGDAATGHRAQELLINNTGEGACTLARYPDIAFDDEGGSAMSVLVFRGGTFMTDDPGLEPVVLQPGASARAVLGWNAMAAAGDPRVGTVLAAPYAGTEREKLPVVLDIVNGGAVAVTAWQAVDG
;
A
#
# COMPACT_ATOMS: atom_id res chain seq x y z
N MET A 1 14.02 51.30 59.37
CA MET A 1 12.94 50.40 58.92
C MET A 1 13.31 49.89 57.53
N THR A 2 13.91 48.71 57.46
CA THR A 2 14.23 48.03 56.20
C THR A 2 13.84 46.57 56.38
N GLU A 3 12.66 46.23 55.89
CA GLU A 3 11.99 44.95 56.05
C GLU A 3 12.59 43.94 55.06
N SER A 4 13.50 43.12 55.58
CA SER A 4 14.10 41.99 54.86
C SER A 4 13.06 40.89 54.63
N ARG A 5 12.31 40.94 53.53
CA ARG A 5 11.48 39.83 53.03
C ARG A 5 12.38 38.62 52.70
N ARG A 6 12.47 37.66 53.62
CA ARG A 6 12.98 36.31 53.32
C ARG A 6 12.03 35.66 52.32
N ALA A 7 12.50 35.48 51.09
CA ALA A 7 11.81 34.68 50.09
C ALA A 7 11.70 33.23 50.58
N ALA A 8 10.46 32.74 50.68
CA ALA A 8 10.18 31.36 51.04
C ALA A 8 10.77 30.41 49.98
N PRO A 9 11.41 29.30 50.38
CA PRO A 9 11.99 28.36 49.44
C PRO A 9 10.90 27.75 48.54
N PRO A 10 11.16 27.59 47.23
CA PRO A 10 10.17 27.06 46.29
C PRO A 10 9.78 25.65 46.71
N SER A 11 8.48 25.44 46.91
CA SER A 11 7.91 24.14 47.27
C SER A 11 8.21 23.11 46.17
N ARG A 12 9.09 22.16 46.48
CA ARG A 12 9.37 21.01 45.61
C ARG A 12 8.08 20.19 45.47
N ARG A 13 7.34 20.37 44.37
CA ARG A 13 6.23 19.48 44.02
C ARG A 13 6.78 18.05 43.91
N PRO A 14 6.17 17.05 44.57
CA PRO A 14 6.67 15.68 44.58
C PRO A 14 6.63 15.09 43.17
N ALA A 15 7.77 14.62 42.69
CA ALA A 15 7.96 14.03 41.35
C ALA A 15 7.04 12.82 41.06
N GLY A 16 6.38 12.26 42.08
CA GLY A 16 5.43 11.16 41.95
C GLY A 16 4.12 11.52 41.24
N SER A 17 3.69 12.79 41.21
CA SER A 17 2.38 13.15 40.64
C SER A 17 2.31 13.01 39.13
N ARG A 18 3.41 13.32 38.42
CA ARG A 18 3.47 13.22 36.95
C ARG A 18 3.44 11.78 36.45
N ARG A 19 4.05 10.84 37.19
CA ARG A 19 4.03 9.41 36.83
C ARG A 19 2.66 8.77 37.03
N ARG A 20 1.95 9.14 38.10
CA ARG A 20 0.57 8.67 38.33
C ARG A 20 -0.39 9.19 37.27
N ALA A 21 -0.27 10.47 36.89
CA ALA A 21 -1.09 11.04 35.82
C ALA A 21 -0.89 10.32 34.48
N ALA A 22 0.35 9.97 34.11
CA ALA A 22 0.62 9.24 32.87
C ALA A 22 0.04 7.82 32.86
N LEU A 23 0.13 7.08 33.97
CA LEU A 23 -0.47 5.75 34.09
C LEU A 23 -1.99 5.78 34.01
N VAL A 24 -2.63 6.76 34.66
CA VAL A 24 -4.09 6.93 34.62
C VAL A 24 -4.55 7.28 33.20
N LEU A 25 -3.82 8.13 32.48
CA LEU A 25 -4.17 8.49 31.10
C LEU A 25 -4.05 7.29 30.15
N GLY A 26 -3.01 6.46 30.30
CA GLY A 26 -2.83 5.24 29.52
C GLY A 26 -3.94 4.22 29.77
N ALA A 27 -4.24 3.95 31.05
CA ALA A 27 -5.31 3.03 31.42
C ALA A 27 -6.69 3.50 30.94
N ALA A 28 -6.99 4.81 31.05
CA ALA A 28 -8.24 5.39 30.56
C ALA A 28 -8.37 5.27 29.04
N SER A 29 -7.28 5.50 28.30
CA SER A 29 -7.27 5.38 26.82
C SER A 29 -7.52 3.94 26.38
N SER A 30 -6.90 2.96 27.05
CA SER A 30 -7.13 1.53 26.79
C SER A 30 -8.55 1.08 27.16
N ALA A 31 -9.12 1.58 28.26
CA ALA A 31 -10.49 1.27 28.66
C ALA A 31 -11.53 1.83 27.70
N VAL A 32 -11.36 3.09 27.26
CA VAL A 32 -12.22 3.69 26.23
C VAL A 32 -12.16 2.87 24.95
N TRP A 33 -10.96 2.43 24.53
CA TRP A 33 -10.79 1.57 23.36
C TRP A 33 -11.53 0.24 23.47
N LEU A 34 -11.40 -0.47 24.60
CA LEU A 34 -12.08 -1.75 24.83
C LEU A 34 -13.60 -1.58 24.82
N LEU A 35 -14.11 -0.52 25.44
CA LEU A 35 -15.55 -0.23 25.49
C LEU A 35 -16.11 0.11 24.11
N THR A 36 -15.42 0.96 23.33
CA THR A 36 -15.85 1.30 21.98
C THR A 36 -15.79 0.09 21.04
N THR A 37 -14.73 -0.73 21.14
CA THR A 37 -14.56 -1.91 20.27
C THR A 37 -15.55 -3.01 20.64
N GLY A 38 -15.79 -3.24 21.94
CA GLY A 38 -16.75 -4.23 22.43
C GLY A 38 -18.21 -3.85 22.12
N ALA A 39 -18.59 -2.58 22.33
CA ALA A 39 -19.91 -2.09 21.94
C ALA A 39 -20.14 -2.21 20.42
N PHE A 40 -19.09 -1.98 19.63
CA PHE A 40 -19.18 -2.09 18.18
C PHE A 40 -19.29 -3.56 17.70
N ALA A 41 -18.51 -4.47 18.28
CA ALA A 41 -18.62 -5.90 18.01
C ALA A 41 -20.01 -6.45 18.36
N LEU A 42 -20.60 -6.00 19.48
CA LEU A 42 -21.97 -6.35 19.87
C LEU A 42 -23.02 -5.81 18.89
N MET A 43 -22.83 -4.60 18.34
CA MET A 43 -23.73 -4.05 17.32
C MET A 43 -23.64 -4.80 15.98
N ALA A 44 -22.41 -5.14 15.55
CA ALA A 44 -22.18 -5.89 14.31
C ALA A 44 -22.73 -7.32 14.37
N ALA A 45 -22.58 -8.00 15.51
CA ALA A 45 -23.12 -9.35 15.73
C ALA A 45 -24.66 -9.40 15.67
N GLY A 46 -25.35 -8.28 15.87
CA GLY A 46 -26.81 -8.20 15.83
C GLY A 46 -27.43 -8.14 14.43
N GLY A 47 -26.63 -8.07 13.35
CA GLY A 47 -27.12 -8.03 11.96
C GLY A 47 -27.97 -6.82 11.60
N ARG A 48 -28.03 -5.79 12.47
CA ARG A 48 -28.81 -4.57 12.21
C ARG A 48 -27.92 -3.50 11.58
N PRO A 49 -28.31 -2.92 10.44
CA PRO A 49 -27.55 -1.83 9.82
C PRO A 49 -27.49 -0.64 10.79
N VAL A 50 -26.29 -0.11 11.00
CA VAL A 50 -26.09 1.06 11.87
C VAL A 50 -26.78 2.26 11.22
N PRO A 51 -27.70 2.96 11.91
CA PRO A 51 -28.38 4.10 11.33
C PRO A 51 -27.36 5.20 11.00
N MET A 52 -27.42 5.74 9.77
CA MET A 52 -26.49 6.75 9.26
C MET A 52 -26.39 8.01 10.14
N SER A 53 -27.42 8.28 10.95
CA SER A 53 -27.42 9.34 11.96
C SER A 53 -26.38 9.15 13.07
N ALA A 54 -26.04 7.91 13.43
CA ALA A 54 -24.99 7.61 14.42
C ALA A 54 -23.58 7.80 13.85
N VAL A 55 -23.40 7.54 12.55
CA VAL A 55 -22.12 7.73 11.84
C VAL A 55 -21.80 9.23 11.71
N GLY A 56 -22.81 10.06 11.44
CA GLY A 56 -22.68 11.52 11.34
C GLY A 56 -22.33 12.22 12.67
N LEU A 57 -22.47 11.55 13.82
CA LEU A 57 -22.05 12.10 15.12
C LEU A 57 -20.54 11.98 15.37
N VAL A 58 -19.87 11.05 14.68
CA VAL A 58 -18.44 10.74 14.89
C VAL A 58 -17.58 11.29 13.75
N PHE A 59 -18.12 11.38 12.54
CA PHE A 59 -17.39 11.84 11.36
C PHE A 59 -18.01 13.14 10.82
N PRO A 60 -17.22 14.22 10.63
CA PRO A 60 -17.73 15.46 10.07
C PRO A 60 -18.18 15.27 8.61
N ALA A 61 -19.18 16.03 8.17
CA ALA A 61 -19.84 15.92 6.86
C ALA A 61 -18.92 16.13 5.63
N THR A 62 -17.63 16.40 5.83
CA THR A 62 -16.63 16.66 4.78
C THR A 62 -15.88 15.39 4.33
N VAL A 63 -16.25 14.21 4.82
CA VAL A 63 -15.62 12.96 4.37
C VAL A 63 -16.08 12.63 2.94
N PRO A 64 -15.16 12.46 1.97
CA PRO A 64 -15.50 12.16 0.58
C PRO A 64 -16.38 10.91 0.44
N GLY A 65 -17.38 10.94 -0.46
CA GLY A 65 -18.35 9.85 -0.62
C GLY A 65 -17.76 8.46 -0.91
N TRP A 66 -16.56 8.37 -1.46
CA TRP A 66 -15.87 7.10 -1.70
C TRP A 66 -15.44 6.36 -0.41
N LEU A 67 -15.28 7.09 0.71
CA LEU A 67 -15.03 6.52 2.04
C LEU A 67 -16.32 6.03 2.72
N ALA A 68 -17.48 6.48 2.25
CA ALA A 68 -18.79 6.03 2.72
C ALA A 68 -19.33 4.84 1.92
N SER A 69 -18.86 4.65 0.68
CA SER A 69 -19.24 3.53 -0.20
C SER A 69 -18.24 2.36 -0.17
N SER A 70 -17.05 2.52 0.42
CA SER A 70 -16.22 1.36 0.74
C SER A 70 -16.95 0.54 1.79
N VAL A 71 -16.98 -0.79 1.65
CA VAL A 71 -17.71 -1.72 2.52
C VAL A 71 -17.22 -1.73 3.99
N ALA A 72 -16.38 -0.75 4.36
CA ALA A 72 -15.70 -0.61 5.63
C ALA A 72 -14.85 0.69 5.67
N PRO A 73 -15.11 1.67 6.56
CA PRO A 73 -14.08 2.62 7.00
C PRO A 73 -13.09 1.97 8.01
N TRP A 74 -13.20 0.66 8.25
CA TRP A 74 -12.45 -0.12 9.25
C TRP A 74 -10.92 -0.03 9.16
N PRO A 75 -10.29 0.01 7.97
CA PRO A 75 -8.83 0.11 7.89
C PRO A 75 -8.29 1.38 8.55
N LEU A 76 -9.00 2.51 8.40
CA LEU A 76 -8.59 3.79 9.00
C LEU A 76 -8.77 3.79 10.52
N ALA A 77 -9.87 3.24 11.01
CA ALA A 77 -10.12 3.14 12.46
C ALA A 77 -9.08 2.22 13.14
N ALA A 78 -8.79 1.07 12.53
CA ALA A 78 -7.78 0.13 13.04
C ALA A 78 -6.37 0.74 13.03
N VAL A 79 -6.02 1.50 11.97
CA VAL A 79 -4.72 2.19 11.85
C VAL A 79 -4.59 3.31 12.89
N LEU A 80 -5.61 4.16 13.05
CA LEU A 80 -5.59 5.26 14.03
C LEU A 80 -5.49 4.74 15.47
N VAL A 81 -6.22 3.68 15.78
CA VAL A 81 -6.17 3.02 17.08
C VAL A 81 -4.82 2.37 17.35
N SER A 82 -4.26 1.66 16.36
CA SER A 82 -2.95 1.00 16.49
C SER A 82 -1.84 2.03 16.69
N ALA A 83 -1.93 3.18 16.01
CA ALA A 83 -1.01 4.29 16.20
C ALA A 83 -1.10 4.88 17.63
N LEU A 84 -2.30 4.99 18.20
CA LEU A 84 -2.48 5.45 19.59
C LEU A 84 -1.95 4.44 20.61
N ALA A 85 -2.17 3.14 20.38
CA ALA A 85 -1.66 2.08 21.27
C ALA A 85 -0.12 2.03 21.25
N VAL A 86 0.50 2.06 20.07
CA VAL A 86 1.96 2.08 19.91
C VAL A 86 2.55 3.38 20.49
N GLY A 87 1.91 4.53 20.27
CA GLY A 87 2.29 5.80 20.88
C GLY A 87 2.25 5.74 22.42
N GLY A 88 1.22 5.11 22.99
CA GLY A 88 1.09 4.90 24.44
C GLY A 88 2.18 4.00 25.02
N VAL A 89 2.50 2.89 24.36
CA VAL A 89 3.58 1.98 24.78
C VAL A 89 4.94 2.66 24.68
N ALA A 90 5.25 3.30 23.55
CA ALA A 90 6.52 4.03 23.36
C ALA A 90 6.71 5.13 24.43
N TYR A 91 5.64 5.87 24.74
CA TYR A 91 5.67 6.89 25.79
C TYR A 91 5.90 6.29 27.19
N ALA A 92 5.30 5.13 27.49
CA ALA A 92 5.49 4.44 28.76
C ALA A 92 6.91 3.87 28.93
N LEU A 93 7.59 3.50 27.83
CA LEU A 93 8.93 2.91 27.85
C LEU A 93 10.08 3.90 27.76
N ALA A 94 9.83 5.12 27.27
CA ALA A 94 10.84 6.19 27.19
C ALA A 94 11.67 6.41 28.49
N PRO A 95 11.10 6.34 29.72
CA PRO A 95 11.88 6.53 30.95
C PRO A 95 12.89 5.40 31.24
N LEU A 96 12.66 4.19 30.73
CA LEU A 96 13.53 3.04 30.94
C LEU A 96 14.79 3.11 30.05
N ALA A 97 14.63 3.59 28.81
CA ALA A 97 15.75 3.77 27.88
C ALA A 97 16.74 4.85 28.36
N SER A 98 16.24 5.91 29.01
CA SER A 98 17.09 6.96 29.58
C SER A 98 17.89 6.53 30.82
N ALA A 99 17.48 5.45 31.51
CA ALA A 99 18.22 4.96 32.67
C ALA A 99 19.44 4.09 32.28
N ALA A 100 19.38 3.42 31.12
CA ALA A 100 20.45 2.55 30.63
C ALA A 100 21.66 3.34 30.08
N THR A 101 21.45 4.56 29.59
CA THR A 101 22.48 5.38 28.93
C THR A 101 23.35 6.19 29.91
N THR A 102 22.91 6.40 31.15
CA THR A 102 23.69 7.10 32.18
C THR A 102 24.71 6.23 32.92
N GLY A 103 24.71 4.91 32.72
CA GLY A 103 25.57 3.98 33.48
C GLY A 103 27.00 3.81 32.96
N THR A 104 27.31 4.26 31.74
CA THR A 104 28.60 3.95 31.07
C THR A 104 29.62 5.09 31.07
N ALA A 105 29.30 6.27 31.60
CA ALA A 105 30.18 7.45 31.50
C ALA A 105 31.18 7.64 32.66
N THR A 106 31.17 6.81 33.70
CA THR A 106 31.96 7.06 34.93
C THR A 106 33.34 6.38 35.00
N ALA A 107 33.82 5.73 33.93
CA ALA A 107 35.08 4.95 33.98
C ALA A 107 36.31 5.59 33.32
N ALA A 108 36.20 6.75 32.65
CA ALA A 108 37.33 7.38 31.95
C ALA A 108 37.58 8.81 32.45
N GLY A 109 38.38 8.97 33.50
CA GLY A 109 38.70 10.31 34.01
C GLY A 109 39.50 10.36 35.30
N ARG A 110 40.60 9.61 35.40
CA ARG A 110 41.69 9.95 36.33
C ARG A 110 43.00 10.00 35.54
N THR A 111 43.38 11.20 35.13
CA THR A 111 44.77 11.54 34.81
C THR A 111 45.26 12.55 35.84
N PRO A 112 46.51 12.44 36.31
CA PRO A 112 47.06 13.26 37.37
C PRO A 112 47.45 14.65 36.86
N ALA A 113 47.34 15.62 37.76
CA ALA A 113 47.74 17.01 37.57
C ALA A 113 49.23 17.16 37.26
N ALA A 114 49.56 17.99 36.28
CA ALA A 114 50.88 18.61 36.16
C ALA A 114 50.79 19.94 35.40
N GLY A 115 51.45 20.97 35.97
CA GLY A 115 52.15 21.97 35.19
C GLY A 115 51.43 23.29 34.91
N THR A 116 51.49 24.21 35.87
CA THR A 116 51.48 25.65 35.62
C THR A 116 52.72 26.06 34.81
N VAL A 117 52.57 26.66 33.63
CA VAL A 117 53.56 27.59 33.05
C VAL A 117 52.85 28.74 32.33
N SER A 118 53.40 29.93 32.57
CA SER A 118 52.93 31.25 32.20
C SER A 118 53.34 31.68 30.79
N ALA A 119 52.47 32.49 30.17
CA ALA A 119 52.70 33.60 29.23
C ALA A 119 53.72 33.49 28.07
N ALA A 120 53.21 33.68 26.85
CA ALA A 120 53.80 34.61 25.87
C ALA A 120 52.75 34.99 24.81
N ALA A 121 52.56 36.30 24.63
CA ALA A 121 51.68 36.89 23.63
C ALA A 121 52.28 36.76 22.22
N GLY A 122 51.46 36.37 21.24
CA GLY A 122 51.85 36.29 19.83
C GLY A 122 50.63 36.32 18.93
N HIS A 123 50.40 37.48 18.32
CA HIS A 123 49.36 37.77 17.33
C HIS A 123 49.44 36.77 16.15
N THR A 124 48.33 36.09 15.83
CA THR A 124 48.16 35.32 14.58
C THR A 124 46.72 35.43 14.07
N PRO A 125 46.52 35.35 12.74
CA PRO A 125 45.35 35.90 12.05
C PRO A 125 44.13 34.98 12.12
N GLY A 126 42.96 35.59 11.94
CA GLY A 126 41.65 35.03 12.19
C GLY A 126 41.41 33.66 11.57
N ILE A 127 41.43 32.64 12.43
CA ILE A 127 40.83 31.34 12.18
C ILE A 127 39.33 31.52 12.41
N THR A 128 38.55 31.50 11.33
CA THR A 128 37.10 31.34 11.39
C THR A 128 36.78 30.07 12.17
N THR A 129 36.37 30.23 13.42
CA THR A 129 35.85 29.14 14.24
C THR A 129 34.69 28.50 13.50
N PRO A 130 34.76 27.20 13.16
CA PRO A 130 33.66 26.52 12.51
C PRO A 130 32.45 26.59 13.42
N ASP A 131 31.32 27.04 12.86
CA ASP A 131 30.03 27.15 13.51
C ASP A 131 29.66 25.82 14.19
N ILE A 132 29.83 25.77 15.51
CA ILE A 132 29.55 24.61 16.38
C ILE A 132 28.04 24.26 16.37
N THR A 133 27.22 25.11 15.76
CA THR A 133 25.77 24.93 15.60
C THR A 133 25.39 23.83 14.60
N SER A 134 26.27 23.41 13.68
CA SER A 134 25.92 22.39 12.67
C SER A 134 25.94 20.94 13.20
N ALA A 135 26.73 20.64 14.24
CA ALA A 135 26.88 19.28 14.75
C ALA A 135 25.65 18.76 15.52
N GLY A 136 24.86 19.67 16.10
CA GLY A 136 23.66 19.32 16.88
C GLY A 136 22.49 18.82 16.03
N THR A 137 22.36 19.31 14.80
CA THR A 137 21.24 19.01 13.90
C THR A 137 21.37 17.63 13.28
N ALA A 138 22.59 17.25 12.88
CA ALA A 138 22.89 15.94 12.29
C ALA A 138 22.49 14.79 13.25
N ARG A 139 22.82 14.92 14.54
CA ARG A 139 22.52 13.89 15.55
C ARG A 139 21.02 13.68 15.78
N ARG A 140 20.20 14.73 15.62
CA ARG A 140 18.74 14.65 15.79
C ARG A 140 18.07 13.90 14.65
N GLY A 141 18.52 14.15 13.42
CA GLY A 141 18.03 13.45 12.23
C GLY A 141 18.29 11.94 12.31
N THR A 142 19.50 11.54 12.73
CA THR A 142 19.87 10.12 12.82
C THR A 142 19.01 9.34 13.81
N VAL A 143 18.64 9.93 14.95
CA VAL A 143 17.81 9.26 15.96
C VAL A 143 16.38 9.03 15.48
N ILE A 144 15.78 10.03 14.81
CA ILE A 144 14.42 9.90 14.25
C ILE A 144 14.41 8.85 13.14
N LEU A 145 15.41 8.89 12.24
CA LEU A 145 15.55 7.93 11.15
C LEU A 145 15.70 6.50 11.68
N ALA A 146 16.56 6.29 12.68
CA ALA A 146 16.75 4.97 13.29
C ALA A 146 15.45 4.45 13.94
N LEU A 147 14.75 5.30 14.70
CA LEU A 147 13.46 4.92 15.31
C LEU A 147 12.39 4.61 14.27
N TRP A 148 12.35 5.34 13.15
CA TRP A 148 11.43 5.08 12.06
C TRP A 148 11.72 3.75 11.37
N CYS A 149 12.99 3.45 11.07
CA CYS A 149 13.39 2.14 10.54
C CYS A 149 12.98 0.99 11.47
N VAL A 150 13.12 1.17 12.79
CA VAL A 150 12.66 0.17 13.77
C VAL A 150 11.15 -0.07 13.68
N VAL A 151 10.35 0.98 13.50
CA VAL A 151 8.88 0.85 13.34
C VAL A 151 8.53 0.09 12.06
N ILE A 152 9.23 0.35 10.94
CA ILE A 152 9.02 -0.38 9.68
C ILE A 152 9.32 -1.86 9.85
N LEU A 153 10.46 -2.20 10.46
CA LEU A 153 10.86 -3.59 10.70
C LEU A 153 9.88 -4.30 11.65
N ALA A 154 9.40 -3.61 12.68
CA ALA A 154 8.39 -4.15 13.60
C ALA A 154 7.06 -4.43 12.90
N ALA A 155 6.62 -3.54 11.99
CA ALA A 155 5.41 -3.73 11.20
C ALA A 155 5.55 -4.93 10.25
N ALA A 156 6.67 -5.03 9.53
CA ALA A 156 6.97 -6.18 8.66
C ALA A 156 6.98 -7.51 9.43
N ALA A 157 7.63 -7.54 10.60
CA ALA A 157 7.64 -8.71 11.47
C ALA A 157 6.24 -9.11 11.94
N THR A 158 5.39 -8.13 12.25
CA THR A 158 3.98 -8.36 12.62
C THR A 158 3.19 -8.97 11.47
N GLY A 159 3.36 -8.45 10.24
CA GLY A 159 2.77 -9.04 9.03
C GLY A 159 3.20 -10.50 8.81
N GLY A 160 4.47 -10.81 9.06
CA GLY A 160 4.99 -12.16 8.99
C GLY A 160 4.37 -13.10 10.03
N LEU A 161 4.19 -12.65 11.27
CA LEU A 161 3.54 -13.43 12.33
C LEU A 161 2.06 -13.71 12.01
N VAL A 162 1.35 -12.74 11.45
CA VAL A 162 -0.05 -12.93 11.00
C VAL A 162 -0.11 -13.96 9.87
N ALA A 163 0.78 -13.88 8.90
CA ALA A 163 0.85 -14.87 7.81
C ALA A 163 1.15 -16.28 8.32
N LEU A 164 2.08 -16.42 9.28
CA LEU A 164 2.38 -17.71 9.93
C LEU A 164 1.15 -18.26 10.68
N GLY A 165 0.36 -17.41 11.32
CA GLY A 165 -0.92 -17.81 11.94
C GLY A 165 -1.92 -18.33 10.90
N GLY A 166 -2.02 -17.68 9.75
CA GLY A 166 -2.83 -18.14 8.62
C GLY A 166 -2.37 -19.49 8.05
N ILE A 167 -1.05 -19.69 7.94
CA ILE A 167 -0.47 -20.98 7.53
C ILE A 167 -0.82 -22.08 8.53
N ALA A 168 -0.65 -21.82 9.83
CA ALA A 168 -0.96 -22.79 10.88
C ALA A 168 -2.44 -23.18 10.91
N ALA A 169 -3.34 -22.21 10.67
CA ALA A 169 -4.78 -22.45 10.63
C ALA A 169 -5.22 -23.30 9.43
N ASN A 170 -4.47 -23.28 8.32
CA ASN A 170 -4.79 -24.00 7.08
C ASN A 170 -3.94 -25.28 6.91
N TRP A 171 -3.37 -25.81 7.99
CA TRP A 171 -2.56 -27.02 7.92
C TRP A 171 -3.43 -28.30 7.91
N PRO A 172 -3.16 -29.28 7.03
CA PRO A 172 -2.07 -29.34 6.05
C PRO A 172 -2.38 -28.60 4.74
N PRO A 173 -1.38 -27.92 4.13
CA PRO A 173 -1.58 -27.20 2.88
C PRO A 173 -1.77 -28.15 1.70
N ALA A 174 -2.62 -27.77 0.75
CA ALA A 174 -2.83 -28.54 -0.49
C ALA A 174 -1.59 -28.56 -1.39
N ARG A 175 -0.77 -27.49 -1.38
CA ARG A 175 0.49 -27.35 -2.12
C ARG A 175 1.51 -26.55 -1.31
N LEU A 176 2.78 -26.91 -1.38
CA LEU A 176 3.86 -26.18 -0.68
C LEU A 176 3.99 -24.72 -1.16
N LEU A 177 3.66 -24.42 -2.42
CA LEU A 177 3.66 -23.05 -2.94
C LEU A 177 2.60 -22.15 -2.28
N GLU A 178 1.48 -22.72 -1.80
CA GLU A 178 0.44 -21.94 -1.14
C GLU A 178 0.85 -21.46 0.25
N LEU A 179 1.90 -22.05 0.85
CA LEU A 179 2.47 -21.56 2.10
C LEU A 179 3.13 -20.18 1.93
N ALA A 180 3.66 -19.86 0.74
CA ALA A 180 4.32 -18.57 0.49
C ALA A 180 3.33 -17.47 0.07
N SER A 181 2.20 -17.84 -0.55
CA SER A 181 1.19 -16.91 -1.07
C SER A 181 0.68 -15.87 -0.06
N PRO A 182 0.32 -16.23 1.20
CA PRO A 182 -0.17 -15.24 2.16
C PRO A 182 0.94 -14.39 2.81
N VAL A 183 2.19 -14.84 2.75
CA VAL A 183 3.31 -14.18 3.46
C VAL A 183 3.68 -12.86 2.81
N MET A 184 3.86 -12.86 1.49
CA MET A 184 4.33 -11.67 0.76
C MET A 184 3.36 -10.49 0.85
N PRO A 185 2.04 -10.65 0.60
CA PRO A 185 1.07 -9.55 0.72
C PRO A 185 0.95 -9.02 2.15
N ALA A 186 0.98 -9.89 3.16
CA ALA A 186 0.84 -9.47 4.56
C ALA A 186 2.07 -8.67 5.03
N VAL A 187 3.28 -9.15 4.71
CA VAL A 187 4.53 -8.47 5.06
C VAL A 187 4.67 -7.17 4.29
N SER A 188 4.39 -7.14 2.98
CA SER A 188 4.51 -5.94 2.16
C SER A 188 3.51 -4.86 2.58
N THR A 189 2.26 -5.24 2.84
CA THR A 189 1.21 -4.32 3.30
C THR A 189 1.58 -3.74 4.67
N ALA A 190 2.02 -4.57 5.62
CA ALA A 190 2.41 -4.10 6.94
C ALA A 190 3.65 -3.18 6.87
N ALA A 191 4.66 -3.54 6.07
CA ALA A 191 5.85 -2.72 5.85
C ALA A 191 5.50 -1.39 5.19
N TYR A 192 4.63 -1.38 4.18
CA TYR A 192 4.13 -0.18 3.51
C TYR A 192 3.47 0.78 4.50
N TRP A 193 2.58 0.29 5.37
CA TRP A 193 1.95 1.13 6.38
C TRP A 193 2.92 1.58 7.48
N GLY A 194 3.89 0.73 7.85
CA GLY A 194 5.00 1.10 8.72
C GLY A 194 5.84 2.22 8.13
N LEU A 195 6.07 2.23 6.82
CA LEU A 195 6.76 3.30 6.11
C LEU A 195 5.92 4.58 6.15
N LEU A 196 4.65 4.50 5.71
CA LEU A 196 3.78 5.66 5.55
C LEU A 196 3.44 6.35 6.88
N TRP A 197 3.20 5.59 7.95
CA TRP A 197 2.76 6.14 9.25
C TRP A 197 3.78 6.04 10.36
N GLY A 198 4.85 5.24 10.21
CA GLY A 198 5.79 4.97 11.29
C GLY A 198 6.62 6.18 11.73
N TRP A 199 6.67 7.25 10.92
CA TRP A 199 7.37 8.46 11.28
C TRP A 199 6.72 9.17 12.48
N LEU A 200 5.39 9.08 12.62
CA LEU A 200 4.64 9.73 13.69
C LEU A 200 5.01 9.17 15.08
N PRO A 201 4.97 7.85 15.34
CA PRO A 201 5.45 7.29 16.60
C PRO A 201 6.96 7.48 16.78
N ALA A 202 7.77 7.47 15.72
CA ALA A 202 9.21 7.73 15.81
C ALA A 202 9.51 9.15 16.33
N VAL A 203 8.81 10.17 15.82
CA VAL A 203 8.94 11.56 16.29
C VAL A 203 8.45 11.69 17.74
N LEU A 204 7.34 11.04 18.11
CA LEU A 204 6.85 11.05 19.49
C LEU A 204 7.82 10.39 20.46
N ALA A 205 8.45 9.27 20.06
CA ALA A 205 9.47 8.58 20.85
C ALA A 205 10.77 9.38 20.96
N ALA A 206 11.13 10.18 19.94
CA ALA A 206 12.32 11.01 19.94
C ALA A 206 12.19 12.27 20.83
N ARG A 207 10.97 12.78 21.06
CA ARG A 207 10.73 14.01 21.85
C ARG A 207 11.47 14.09 23.19
N PRO A 208 11.43 13.09 24.09
CA PRO A 208 12.15 13.16 25.37
C PRO A 208 13.68 13.22 25.19
N LEU A 209 14.22 12.50 24.20
CA LEU A 209 15.66 12.53 23.87
C LEU A 209 16.07 13.90 23.33
N LEU A 210 15.21 14.52 22.52
CA LEU A 210 15.41 15.88 22.01
C LEU A 210 15.37 16.94 23.13
N GLN A 211 14.47 16.77 24.11
CA GLN A 211 14.36 17.68 25.25
C GLN A 211 15.58 17.62 26.18
N GLN A 212 16.18 16.45 26.37
CA GLN A 212 17.41 16.30 27.17
C GLN A 212 18.62 17.00 26.53
N ALA A 213 18.67 17.09 25.21
CA ALA A 213 19.76 17.78 24.50
C ALA A 213 19.65 19.32 24.53
N VAL A 214 18.49 19.88 24.85
CA VAL A 214 18.26 21.34 24.93
C VAL A 214 18.47 21.88 26.36
N GLY A 215 18.44 21.01 27.37
CA GLY A 215 18.91 21.33 28.72
C GLY A 215 20.41 21.53 28.70
N GLY A 216 20.85 22.77 28.44
CA GLY A 216 22.24 23.15 28.23
C GLY A 216 23.20 22.82 29.40
N PRO A 217 24.52 23.02 29.16
CA PRO A 217 25.57 22.66 30.11
C PRO A 217 25.27 23.29 31.46
N ALA A 218 25.21 22.44 32.48
CA ALA A 218 25.10 22.85 33.87
C ALA A 218 26.07 24.01 34.11
N SER A 219 25.55 25.15 34.55
CA SER A 219 26.36 26.28 34.97
C SER A 219 27.50 25.75 35.84
N PRO A 220 28.76 26.04 35.52
CA PRO A 220 29.89 25.62 36.35
C PRO A 220 29.65 26.16 37.75
N ALA A 221 29.34 25.25 38.67
CA ALA A 221 29.07 25.59 40.04
C ALA A 221 30.31 26.26 40.62
N THR A 222 30.14 27.52 40.98
CA THR A 222 31.08 28.30 41.77
C THR A 222 31.54 27.46 42.94
N SER A 223 32.83 27.17 42.95
CA SER A 223 33.60 26.57 44.02
C SER A 223 33.32 27.27 45.36
N ALA A 224 32.70 26.56 46.31
CA ALA A 224 32.85 26.88 47.73
C ALA A 224 32.46 25.70 48.64
N SER A 225 33.49 25.22 49.35
CA SER A 225 33.52 24.50 50.62
C SER A 225 33.26 22.98 50.69
N PRO A 226 34.24 22.22 51.24
CA PRO A 226 34.10 20.82 51.60
C PRO A 226 33.56 20.73 53.04
N ALA A 227 32.36 20.18 53.21
CA ALA A 227 31.90 19.69 54.51
C ALA A 227 31.51 18.23 54.35
N THR A 228 32.42 17.39 54.84
CA THR A 228 32.28 16.00 55.22
C THR A 228 30.88 15.72 55.75
N SER A 229 30.07 14.98 54.99
CA SER A 229 28.90 14.31 55.51
C SER A 229 28.82 12.91 54.95
N ALA A 230 28.52 12.02 55.87
CA ALA A 230 28.85 10.62 55.84
C ALA A 230 28.12 9.84 54.74
N ARG A 231 28.85 8.83 54.27
CA ARG A 231 28.36 7.68 53.51
C ARG A 231 27.05 7.15 54.09
N SER A 232 25.96 7.30 53.33
CA SER A 232 24.87 6.34 53.32
C SER A 232 24.87 5.68 51.95
N ALA A 233 25.65 4.60 51.84
CA ALA A 233 25.66 3.70 50.70
C ALA A 233 24.34 2.92 50.68
N SER A 234 23.28 3.53 50.15
CA SER A 234 22.12 2.79 49.69
C SER A 234 22.52 2.00 48.45
N ARG A 235 22.74 0.69 48.65
CA ARG A 235 22.65 -0.31 47.58
C ARG A 235 21.26 -0.23 46.97
N ASP A 236 21.08 0.67 46.02
CA ASP A 236 19.95 0.59 45.10
C ASP A 236 20.27 -0.54 44.12
N GLU A 237 19.73 -1.74 44.39
CA GLU A 237 19.75 -2.87 43.48
C GLU A 237 19.16 -2.46 42.11
N PRO A 238 19.98 -2.34 41.05
CA PRO A 238 19.49 -2.07 39.71
C PRO A 238 19.45 -3.41 38.98
N GLY A 239 18.29 -4.04 38.85
CA GLY A 239 18.28 -5.16 37.90
C GLY A 239 17.02 -5.97 37.66
N SER A 240 16.15 -6.18 38.65
CA SER A 240 15.31 -7.39 38.55
C SER A 240 13.86 -7.18 38.06
N ARG A 241 13.28 -5.97 38.16
CA ARG A 241 11.82 -5.79 37.97
C ARG A 241 11.37 -4.89 36.80
N SER A 242 12.28 -4.45 35.94
CA SER A 242 11.90 -3.64 34.75
C SER A 242 11.18 -4.48 33.69
N TRP A 243 11.53 -5.76 33.53
CA TRP A 243 10.89 -6.66 32.56
C TRP A 243 9.44 -7.02 32.94
N LEU A 244 9.09 -7.05 34.24
CA LEU A 244 7.70 -7.21 34.69
C LEU A 244 6.78 -6.07 34.23
N ARG A 245 7.32 -4.91 33.87
CA ARG A 245 6.51 -3.80 33.32
C ARG A 245 6.24 -3.94 31.83
N LEU A 246 7.00 -4.79 31.12
CA LEU A 246 6.81 -5.09 29.71
C LEU A 246 5.82 -6.24 29.47
N LEU A 247 5.64 -7.11 30.48
CA LEU A 247 4.69 -8.23 30.47
C LEU A 247 3.27 -7.88 29.98
N PRO A 248 2.59 -6.82 30.48
CA PRO A 248 1.24 -6.51 30.01
C PRO A 248 1.22 -6.01 28.56
N ALA A 249 2.24 -5.29 28.10
CA ALA A 249 2.33 -4.84 26.71
C ALA A 249 2.62 -6.01 25.75
N ALA A 250 3.49 -6.94 26.15
CA ALA A 250 3.77 -8.16 25.39
C ALA A 250 2.53 -9.08 25.32
N LEU A 251 1.83 -9.28 26.45
CA LEU A 251 0.60 -10.06 26.50
C LEU A 251 -0.49 -9.44 25.60
N PHE A 252 -0.62 -8.12 25.61
CA PHE A 252 -1.57 -7.39 24.77
C PHE A 252 -1.25 -7.53 23.28
N ALA A 253 0.04 -7.45 22.89
CA ALA A 253 0.46 -7.68 21.50
C ALA A 253 0.14 -9.12 21.04
N VAL A 254 0.38 -10.12 21.89
CA VAL A 254 0.04 -11.52 21.60
C VAL A 254 -1.48 -11.71 21.46
N LEU A 255 -2.28 -11.10 22.33
CA LEU A 255 -3.74 -11.14 22.26
C LEU A 255 -4.29 -10.48 20.99
N LEU A 256 -3.72 -9.36 20.55
CA LEU A 256 -4.09 -8.70 19.29
C LEU A 256 -3.79 -9.56 18.06
N VAL A 257 -2.60 -10.18 18.02
CA VAL A 257 -2.21 -11.07 16.92
C VAL A 257 -3.10 -12.32 16.88
N ALA A 258 -3.48 -12.86 18.04
CA ALA A 258 -4.37 -14.02 18.11
C ALA A 258 -5.84 -13.69 17.75
N ALA A 259 -6.34 -12.49 18.07
CA ALA A 259 -7.73 -12.11 17.83
C ALA A 259 -8.05 -11.79 16.35
N PHE A 260 -7.05 -11.40 15.57
CA PHE A 260 -7.23 -11.02 14.16
C PHE A 260 -7.78 -12.14 13.26
N PRO A 261 -7.22 -13.38 13.25
CA PRO A 261 -7.79 -14.48 12.44
C PRO A 261 -9.18 -14.91 12.91
N LEU A 262 -9.49 -14.82 14.22
CA LEU A 262 -10.83 -15.08 14.74
C LEU A 262 -11.86 -14.07 14.20
N ALA A 263 -11.48 -12.79 14.11
CA ALA A 263 -12.35 -11.75 13.54
C ALA A 263 -12.54 -11.93 12.02
N GLN A 264 -11.51 -12.35 11.28
CA GLN A 264 -11.64 -12.65 9.85
C GLN A 264 -12.55 -13.86 9.59
N ASN A 265 -12.41 -14.93 10.37
CA ASN A 265 -13.27 -16.10 10.25
C ASN A 265 -14.73 -15.80 10.60
N ALA A 266 -14.97 -14.97 11.62
CA ALA A 266 -16.32 -14.53 11.97
C ALA A 266 -16.98 -13.70 10.86
N ASN A 267 -16.21 -12.84 10.17
CA ASN A 267 -16.71 -12.06 9.04
C ASN A 267 -17.01 -12.93 7.80
N GLN A 268 -16.23 -13.99 7.56
CA GLN A 268 -16.52 -14.94 6.47
C GLN A 268 -17.73 -15.81 6.78
N ALA A 269 -17.90 -16.24 8.04
CA ALA A 269 -19.07 -17.01 8.47
C ALA A 269 -20.37 -16.19 8.49
N ALA A 270 -20.27 -14.86 8.56
CA ALA A 270 -21.39 -13.94 8.52
C ALA A 270 -21.78 -13.50 7.09
N ALA A 271 -21.10 -14.00 6.05
CA ALA A 271 -21.53 -13.78 4.68
C ALA A 271 -22.94 -14.40 4.51
N PRO A 272 -23.96 -13.61 4.09
CA PRO A 272 -25.30 -14.13 3.91
C PRO A 272 -25.30 -15.26 2.86
N ALA A 273 -26.09 -16.30 3.13
CA ALA A 273 -26.30 -17.39 2.18
C ALA A 273 -26.80 -16.82 0.83
N PRO A 274 -26.33 -17.36 -0.31
CA PRO A 274 -26.75 -16.87 -1.62
C PRO A 274 -28.28 -16.92 -1.73
N PRO A 275 -28.93 -15.86 -2.25
CA PRO A 275 -30.39 -15.82 -2.38
C PRO A 275 -30.91 -16.97 -3.24
N VAL A 276 -32.11 -17.43 -2.91
CA VAL A 276 -32.87 -18.50 -3.59
C VAL A 276 -32.94 -18.21 -5.10
N ALA A 277 -32.62 -19.22 -5.91
CA ALA A 277 -32.51 -19.12 -7.36
C ALA A 277 -33.78 -18.53 -8.00
N GLU A 278 -33.61 -17.35 -8.60
CA GLU A 278 -34.52 -16.75 -9.57
C GLU A 278 -34.69 -17.67 -10.80
N PRO A 279 -35.80 -17.54 -11.56
CA PRO A 279 -36.10 -18.38 -12.72
C PRO A 279 -34.90 -18.49 -13.66
N LEU A 280 -34.63 -19.70 -14.14
CA LEU A 280 -33.47 -20.05 -14.96
C LEU A 280 -33.19 -18.94 -15.98
N PRO A 281 -32.05 -18.21 -15.83
CA PRO A 281 -31.72 -17.13 -16.74
C PRO A 281 -31.62 -17.67 -18.16
N GLU A 282 -31.95 -16.83 -19.13
CA GLU A 282 -31.71 -17.09 -20.55
C GLU A 282 -30.32 -17.73 -20.72
N PRO A 283 -30.17 -18.73 -21.62
CA PRO A 283 -28.93 -19.48 -21.76
C PRO A 283 -27.77 -18.50 -21.80
N VAL A 284 -26.93 -18.56 -20.77
CA VAL A 284 -25.76 -17.69 -20.64
C VAL A 284 -24.93 -17.94 -21.88
N VAL A 285 -24.91 -16.98 -22.79
CA VAL A 285 -24.03 -17.02 -23.95
C VAL A 285 -22.63 -16.92 -23.38
N TYR A 286 -21.94 -18.07 -23.33
CA TYR A 286 -20.54 -18.13 -22.95
C TYR A 286 -19.73 -17.57 -24.13
N GLY A 287 -19.00 -16.50 -23.85
CA GLY A 287 -18.12 -15.87 -24.83
C GLY A 287 -18.63 -14.52 -25.32
N SER A 288 -17.74 -13.83 -26.01
CA SER A 288 -17.99 -12.53 -26.61
C SER A 288 -18.98 -12.68 -27.75
N PRO A 289 -19.84 -11.66 -27.99
CA PRO A 289 -20.78 -11.73 -29.09
C PRO A 289 -20.02 -11.81 -30.42
N LEU A 290 -20.53 -12.62 -31.36
CA LEU A 290 -19.94 -12.73 -32.71
C LEU A 290 -20.10 -11.47 -33.53
N VAL A 291 -21.06 -10.61 -33.18
CA VAL A 291 -21.30 -9.32 -33.84
C VAL A 291 -21.37 -8.26 -32.75
N SER A 292 -20.55 -7.22 -32.85
CA SER A 292 -20.66 -6.05 -31.98
C SER A 292 -21.86 -5.19 -32.36
N ALA A 293 -22.34 -4.37 -31.42
CA ALA A 293 -23.13 -3.21 -31.81
C ALA A 293 -22.28 -2.36 -32.76
N ALA A 294 -22.84 -1.90 -33.86
CA ALA A 294 -22.16 -0.89 -34.67
C ALA A 294 -22.11 0.39 -33.81
N VAL A 295 -20.90 0.88 -33.55
CA VAL A 295 -20.70 2.12 -32.75
C VAL A 295 -19.96 3.17 -33.58
N GLU A 296 -19.43 2.78 -34.74
CA GLU A 296 -18.64 3.68 -35.57
C GLU A 296 -19.56 4.52 -36.45
N SER A 297 -19.60 5.82 -36.18
CA SER A 297 -20.32 6.80 -37.00
C SER A 297 -19.78 6.77 -38.43
N GLY A 298 -20.50 6.16 -39.36
CA GLY A 298 -20.09 5.96 -40.74
C GLY A 298 -19.70 4.51 -41.10
N ALA A 299 -19.65 3.58 -40.14
CA ALA A 299 -19.85 2.17 -40.47
C ALA A 299 -21.30 1.99 -40.95
N PRO A 300 -21.58 1.06 -41.88
CA PRO A 300 -22.90 0.87 -42.44
C PRO A 300 -23.86 0.28 -41.40
N GLU A 301 -24.31 1.12 -40.47
CA GLU A 301 -25.37 0.79 -39.50
C GLU A 301 -26.76 1.09 -40.08
N SER A 302 -26.79 1.65 -41.29
CA SER A 302 -28.03 1.92 -42.03
C SER A 302 -28.08 1.00 -43.24
N PRO A 303 -29.24 0.37 -43.56
CA PRO A 303 -29.52 -0.20 -44.88
C PRO A 303 -29.65 0.91 -45.95
N HIS A 304 -28.79 1.93 -45.87
CA HIS A 304 -28.62 2.92 -46.90
C HIS A 304 -27.72 2.30 -47.97
N PRO A 305 -28.13 2.34 -49.26
CA PRO A 305 -27.21 2.00 -50.32
C PRO A 305 -26.00 2.93 -50.19
N ASP A 306 -24.81 2.35 -50.00
CA ASP A 306 -23.55 3.09 -50.12
C ASP A 306 -23.62 3.95 -51.40
N PRO A 307 -23.15 5.21 -51.37
CA PRO A 307 -23.05 6.00 -52.59
C PRO A 307 -22.35 5.16 -53.66
N GLU A 308 -23.04 4.98 -54.77
CA GLU A 308 -22.79 3.98 -55.83
C GLU A 308 -21.29 3.70 -56.05
N GLY A 309 -20.76 2.62 -55.45
CA GLY A 309 -19.44 2.10 -55.81
C GLY A 309 -18.59 1.46 -54.70
N GLU A 310 -18.83 1.76 -53.42
CA GLU A 310 -17.90 1.35 -52.36
C GLU A 310 -18.52 0.27 -51.45
N ARG A 311 -18.22 -1.00 -51.75
CA ARG A 311 -18.70 -2.16 -50.97
C ARG A 311 -17.77 -2.40 -49.77
N TRP A 312 -18.29 -2.36 -48.55
CA TRP A 312 -17.52 -2.72 -47.35
C TRP A 312 -17.20 -4.22 -47.31
N CYS A 313 -16.00 -4.57 -46.83
CA CYS A 313 -15.63 -5.96 -46.60
C CYS A 313 -16.41 -6.53 -45.42
N THR A 314 -17.32 -7.46 -45.66
CA THR A 314 -18.08 -8.13 -44.59
C THR A 314 -17.38 -9.39 -44.11
N GLY A 315 -17.69 -9.88 -42.90
CA GLY A 315 -17.14 -11.13 -42.38
C GLY A 315 -17.38 -12.35 -43.29
N GLY A 316 -18.44 -12.35 -44.10
CA GLY A 316 -18.69 -13.41 -45.08
C GLY A 316 -17.85 -13.35 -46.36
N ASP A 317 -17.23 -12.20 -46.65
CA ASP A 317 -16.37 -11.98 -47.82
C ASP A 317 -14.88 -11.97 -47.48
N THR A 318 -14.53 -12.19 -46.22
CA THR A 318 -13.15 -12.13 -45.74
C THR A 318 -12.82 -13.31 -44.85
N ALA A 319 -11.56 -13.75 -44.88
CA ALA A 319 -11.00 -14.65 -43.89
C ALA A 319 -9.93 -13.92 -43.10
N VAL A 320 -10.03 -13.92 -41.77
CA VAL A 320 -9.03 -13.40 -40.84
C VAL A 320 -8.24 -14.57 -40.28
N VAL A 321 -6.91 -14.45 -40.28
CA VAL A 321 -6.02 -15.43 -39.67
C VAL A 321 -5.00 -14.74 -38.79
N LEU A 322 -4.39 -15.48 -37.88
CA LEU A 322 -3.29 -15.00 -37.07
C LEU A 322 -1.99 -15.06 -37.88
N GLY A 323 -1.29 -13.93 -37.95
CA GLY A 323 0.04 -13.82 -38.50
C GLY A 323 1.13 -14.11 -37.46
N GLY A 324 2.33 -13.57 -37.72
CA GLY A 324 3.45 -13.68 -36.79
C GLY A 324 3.19 -12.96 -35.46
N GLY A 325 3.73 -13.51 -34.37
CA GLY A 325 3.84 -12.83 -33.09
C GLY A 325 5.27 -12.35 -32.85
N ASP A 326 5.43 -11.22 -32.17
CA ASP A 326 6.73 -10.70 -31.75
C ASP A 326 6.71 -10.28 -30.28
N ALA A 327 7.89 -10.23 -29.66
CA ALA A 327 8.04 -9.75 -28.32
C ALA A 327 9.44 -9.17 -28.05
N ALA A 328 9.46 -7.97 -27.47
CA ALA A 328 10.69 -7.36 -26.99
C ALA A 328 10.44 -6.53 -25.73
N THR A 329 11.39 -6.58 -24.78
CA THR A 329 11.43 -5.68 -23.62
C THR A 329 10.16 -5.64 -22.75
N GLY A 330 9.39 -6.73 -22.71
CA GLY A 330 8.13 -6.82 -21.97
C GLY A 330 6.90 -6.34 -22.75
N HIS A 331 7.06 -5.97 -24.01
CA HIS A 331 5.98 -5.72 -24.96
C HIS A 331 5.78 -6.94 -25.87
N ARG A 332 4.54 -7.15 -26.30
CA ARG A 332 4.11 -8.24 -27.19
C ARG A 332 3.34 -7.65 -28.36
N ALA A 333 3.41 -8.33 -29.49
CA ALA A 333 2.62 -8.06 -30.67
C ALA A 333 2.05 -9.35 -31.26
N GLN A 334 0.84 -9.29 -31.79
CA GLN A 334 0.21 -10.36 -32.55
C GLN A 334 -0.40 -9.77 -33.82
N GLU A 335 0.07 -10.23 -34.97
CA GLU A 335 -0.46 -9.82 -36.27
C GLU A 335 -1.79 -10.52 -36.56
N LEU A 336 -2.71 -9.77 -37.15
CA LEU A 336 -3.95 -10.22 -37.77
C LEU A 336 -3.82 -9.99 -39.27
N LEU A 337 -4.05 -11.03 -40.07
CA LEU A 337 -4.07 -10.96 -41.52
C LEU A 337 -5.49 -11.16 -42.00
N ILE A 338 -6.00 -10.27 -42.84
CA ILE A 338 -7.32 -10.39 -43.45
C ILE A 338 -7.16 -10.53 -44.96
N ASN A 339 -7.81 -11.51 -45.55
CA ASN A 339 -7.82 -11.75 -46.99
C ASN A 339 -9.24 -11.59 -47.54
N ASN A 340 -9.40 -10.91 -48.67
CA ASN A 340 -10.67 -10.85 -49.38
C ASN A 340 -10.90 -12.18 -50.13
N THR A 341 -11.85 -12.97 -49.63
CA THR A 341 -12.26 -14.25 -50.23
C THR A 341 -13.47 -14.14 -51.15
N GLY A 342 -14.05 -12.93 -51.26
CA GLY A 342 -15.16 -12.63 -52.16
C GLY A 342 -14.75 -12.50 -53.64
N GLU A 343 -15.75 -12.39 -54.51
CA GLU A 343 -15.55 -12.28 -55.96
C GLU A 343 -15.30 -10.83 -56.44
N GLY A 344 -15.56 -9.84 -55.59
CA GLY A 344 -15.44 -8.41 -55.92
C GLY A 344 -14.48 -7.68 -54.99
N ALA A 345 -14.04 -6.50 -55.43
CA ALA A 345 -13.29 -5.60 -54.56
C ALA A 345 -14.16 -5.14 -53.38
N CYS A 346 -13.55 -4.99 -52.21
CA CYS A 346 -14.21 -4.45 -51.03
C CYS A 346 -13.28 -3.50 -50.26
N THR A 347 -13.86 -2.61 -49.47
CA THR A 347 -13.12 -1.64 -48.66
C THR A 347 -13.14 -2.07 -47.20
N LEU A 348 -11.97 -2.20 -46.60
CA LEU A 348 -11.82 -2.36 -45.17
C LEU A 348 -12.04 -1.02 -44.47
N ALA A 349 -12.63 -1.10 -43.28
CA ALA A 349 -12.68 0.03 -42.38
C ALA A 349 -11.28 0.41 -41.88
N ARG A 350 -11.24 1.35 -40.94
CA ARG A 350 -9.98 1.84 -40.38
C ARG A 350 -9.38 0.82 -39.43
N TYR A 351 -10.13 0.38 -38.42
CA TYR A 351 -9.65 -0.57 -37.41
C TYR A 351 -10.48 -1.85 -37.42
N PRO A 352 -9.86 -3.00 -37.09
CA PRO A 352 -10.60 -4.22 -36.78
C PRO A 352 -11.51 -4.02 -35.57
N ASP A 353 -12.59 -4.78 -35.53
CA ASP A 353 -13.34 -4.98 -34.30
C ASP A 353 -12.86 -6.23 -33.58
N ILE A 354 -12.44 -6.07 -32.32
CA ILE A 354 -11.74 -7.10 -31.54
C ILE A 354 -12.50 -7.39 -30.24
N ALA A 355 -12.66 -8.67 -29.93
CA ALA A 355 -13.04 -9.15 -28.62
C ALA A 355 -12.19 -10.37 -28.23
N PHE A 356 -12.29 -10.77 -26.97
CA PHE A 356 -11.48 -11.86 -26.44
C PHE A 356 -12.31 -12.79 -25.59
N ASP A 357 -12.07 -14.09 -25.78
CA ASP A 357 -12.56 -15.13 -24.88
C ASP A 357 -11.36 -15.80 -24.21
N ASP A 358 -11.57 -16.25 -22.97
CA ASP A 358 -10.58 -17.01 -22.25
C ASP A 358 -10.43 -18.45 -22.80
N GLU A 359 -9.47 -19.20 -22.28
CA GLU A 359 -9.27 -20.62 -22.63
C GLU A 359 -10.50 -21.51 -22.38
N GLY A 360 -11.43 -21.08 -21.52
CA GLY A 360 -12.70 -21.74 -21.26
C GLY A 360 -13.85 -21.28 -22.17
N GLY A 361 -13.61 -20.32 -23.06
CA GLY A 361 -14.60 -19.73 -23.96
C GLY A 361 -15.49 -18.67 -23.30
N SER A 362 -15.11 -18.12 -22.14
CA SER A 362 -15.85 -17.04 -21.48
C SER A 362 -15.35 -15.66 -21.95
N ALA A 363 -16.26 -14.71 -22.12
CA ALA A 363 -15.91 -13.35 -22.53
C ALA A 363 -14.96 -12.69 -21.52
N MET A 364 -13.94 -12.02 -22.02
CA MET A 364 -12.99 -11.26 -21.20
C MET A 364 -13.24 -9.75 -21.33
N SER A 365 -13.18 -9.03 -20.21
CA SER A 365 -13.26 -7.57 -20.20
C SER A 365 -11.86 -6.98 -20.42
N VAL A 366 -11.42 -6.95 -21.67
CA VAL A 366 -10.16 -6.33 -22.10
C VAL A 366 -10.46 -4.95 -22.70
N LEU A 367 -9.71 -3.93 -22.26
CA LEU A 367 -9.78 -2.60 -22.87
C LEU A 367 -9.06 -2.61 -24.20
N VAL A 368 -9.80 -2.63 -25.30
CA VAL A 368 -9.26 -2.42 -26.65
C VAL A 368 -9.27 -0.94 -26.97
N PHE A 369 -8.12 -0.41 -27.37
CA PHE A 369 -8.00 0.97 -27.85
C PHE A 369 -7.27 1.03 -29.19
N ARG A 370 -7.59 2.04 -29.97
CA ARG A 370 -7.02 2.25 -31.31
C ARG A 370 -5.67 2.94 -31.20
N GLY A 371 -4.69 2.51 -31.97
CA GLY A 371 -3.36 3.10 -31.97
C GLY A 371 -2.22 2.09 -32.03
N GLY A 372 -1.00 2.62 -32.06
CA GLY A 372 0.24 1.86 -31.94
C GLY A 372 0.70 1.67 -30.50
N THR A 373 1.72 0.85 -30.34
CA THR A 373 2.46 0.64 -29.08
C THR A 373 3.95 0.83 -29.31
N PHE A 374 4.77 0.52 -28.32
CA PHE A 374 6.21 0.44 -28.52
C PHE A 374 6.62 -0.56 -29.63
N MET A 375 5.83 -1.60 -29.89
CA MET A 375 6.12 -2.64 -30.88
C MET A 375 5.44 -2.42 -32.22
N THR A 376 4.54 -1.43 -32.34
CA THR A 376 3.65 -1.31 -33.49
C THR A 376 3.48 0.14 -33.90
N ASP A 377 3.70 0.41 -35.19
CA ASP A 377 3.38 1.69 -35.81
C ASP A 377 1.96 1.63 -36.40
N ASP A 378 1.11 2.57 -36.01
CA ASP A 378 -0.26 2.66 -36.54
C ASP A 378 -0.26 3.48 -37.84
N PRO A 379 -0.65 2.90 -39.00
CA PRO A 379 -0.69 3.63 -40.27
C PRO A 379 -1.77 4.72 -40.29
N GLY A 380 -2.72 4.70 -39.36
CA GLY A 380 -3.77 5.71 -39.24
C GLY A 380 -5.04 5.38 -40.03
N LEU A 381 -5.84 6.40 -40.34
CA LEU A 381 -7.27 6.24 -40.68
C LEU A 381 -7.55 6.04 -42.19
N GLU A 382 -6.57 5.67 -42.99
CA GLU A 382 -6.75 5.49 -44.43
C GLU A 382 -7.48 4.17 -44.73
N PRO A 383 -8.62 4.19 -45.45
CA PRO A 383 -9.30 2.97 -45.88
C PRO A 383 -8.44 2.14 -46.83
N VAL A 384 -8.57 0.82 -46.76
CA VAL A 384 -7.83 -0.11 -47.62
C VAL A 384 -8.80 -0.83 -48.57
N VAL A 385 -8.61 -0.66 -49.88
CA VAL A 385 -9.38 -1.40 -50.89
C VAL A 385 -8.68 -2.72 -51.19
N LEU A 386 -9.35 -3.83 -50.90
CA LEU A 386 -8.89 -5.18 -51.20
C LEU A 386 -9.53 -5.71 -52.47
N GLN A 387 -8.69 -6.02 -53.46
CA GLN A 387 -9.09 -6.85 -54.60
C GLN A 387 -9.34 -8.30 -54.16
N PRO A 388 -10.07 -9.12 -54.94
CA PRO A 388 -10.19 -10.56 -54.67
C PRO A 388 -8.81 -11.22 -54.49
N GLY A 389 -8.62 -11.92 -53.37
CA GLY A 389 -7.36 -12.56 -52.98
C GLY A 389 -6.28 -11.61 -52.45
N ALA A 390 -6.53 -10.30 -52.35
CA ALA A 390 -5.62 -9.36 -51.72
C ALA A 390 -5.76 -9.40 -50.19
N SER A 391 -4.65 -9.10 -49.50
CA SER A 391 -4.59 -9.12 -48.04
C SER A 391 -4.26 -7.75 -47.45
N ALA A 392 -4.74 -7.53 -46.23
CA ALA A 392 -4.28 -6.47 -45.33
C ALA A 392 -3.86 -7.07 -43.99
N ARG A 393 -3.15 -6.29 -43.19
CA ARG A 393 -2.76 -6.64 -41.83
C ARG A 393 -3.13 -5.56 -40.83
N ALA A 394 -3.39 -5.97 -39.60
CA ALA A 394 -3.43 -5.11 -38.42
C ALA A 394 -2.66 -5.80 -37.30
N VAL A 395 -2.22 -5.07 -36.29
CA VAL A 395 -1.42 -5.63 -35.20
C VAL A 395 -2.04 -5.31 -33.86
N LEU A 396 -2.20 -6.34 -33.03
CA LEU A 396 -2.52 -6.22 -31.62
C LEU A 396 -1.22 -6.00 -30.84
N GLY A 397 -1.15 -4.96 -30.01
CA GLY A 397 0.01 -4.66 -29.18
C GLY A 397 -0.37 -4.56 -27.69
N TRP A 398 0.41 -5.19 -26.81
CA TRP A 398 0.18 -5.10 -25.36
C TRP A 398 1.46 -5.26 -24.54
N ASN A 399 1.38 -4.92 -23.25
CA ASN A 399 2.44 -5.21 -22.29
C ASN A 399 2.21 -6.61 -21.72
N ALA A 400 3.26 -7.43 -21.65
CA ALA A 400 3.19 -8.77 -21.06
C ALA A 400 2.59 -8.71 -19.65
N MET A 401 1.52 -9.48 -19.40
CA MET A 401 0.81 -9.46 -18.14
C MET A 401 1.15 -10.70 -17.32
N ALA A 402 1.23 -10.55 -15.99
CA ALA A 402 1.48 -11.66 -15.09
C ALA A 402 0.22 -12.53 -14.97
N ALA A 403 0.10 -13.54 -15.81
CA ALA A 403 -1.10 -14.37 -15.89
C ALA A 403 -1.09 -15.58 -14.94
N ALA A 404 -0.49 -15.45 -13.75
CA ALA A 404 -0.41 -16.54 -12.78
C ALA A 404 -1.68 -16.57 -11.92
N GLY A 405 -2.57 -17.53 -12.17
CA GLY A 405 -3.82 -17.71 -11.43
C GLY A 405 -5.03 -17.01 -12.05
N ASP A 406 -4.82 -16.17 -13.07
CA ASP A 406 -5.87 -15.51 -13.82
C ASP A 406 -6.15 -16.22 -15.15
N PRO A 407 -7.43 -16.27 -15.60
CA PRO A 407 -7.77 -16.72 -16.96
C PRO A 407 -7.06 -15.88 -18.01
N ARG A 408 -6.54 -16.56 -19.01
CA ARG A 408 -5.83 -15.98 -20.16
C ARG A 408 -6.72 -16.02 -21.38
N VAL A 409 -6.48 -15.09 -22.29
CA VAL A 409 -7.04 -15.16 -23.64
C VAL A 409 -6.67 -16.51 -24.25
N GLY A 410 -7.69 -17.26 -24.66
CA GLY A 410 -7.59 -18.49 -25.42
C GLY A 410 -8.17 -18.38 -26.84
N THR A 411 -8.96 -17.33 -27.10
CA THR A 411 -9.50 -17.03 -28.43
C THR A 411 -9.56 -15.51 -28.64
N VAL A 412 -9.07 -15.06 -29.78
CA VAL A 412 -9.30 -13.70 -30.29
C VAL A 412 -10.48 -13.75 -31.26
N LEU A 413 -11.43 -12.83 -31.13
CA LEU A 413 -12.51 -12.65 -32.09
C LEU A 413 -12.22 -11.40 -32.89
N ALA A 414 -12.11 -11.50 -34.21
CA ALA A 414 -11.74 -10.39 -35.07
C ALA A 414 -12.69 -10.25 -36.26
N ALA A 415 -13.13 -9.02 -36.55
CA ALA A 415 -13.92 -8.68 -37.72
C ALA A 415 -13.26 -7.52 -38.49
N PRO A 416 -13.55 -7.38 -39.80
CA PRO A 416 -13.14 -6.21 -40.59
C PRO A 416 -13.48 -4.86 -39.91
N TYR A 417 -14.65 -4.78 -39.27
CA TYR A 417 -15.16 -3.61 -38.55
C TYR A 417 -16.30 -3.98 -37.60
N ALA A 418 -16.74 -3.02 -36.76
CA ALA A 418 -17.81 -3.26 -35.79
C ALA A 418 -19.19 -3.39 -36.46
N GLY A 419 -19.99 -4.39 -36.08
CA GLY A 419 -21.30 -4.68 -36.69
C GLY A 419 -21.29 -5.72 -37.80
N THR A 420 -20.14 -6.32 -38.12
CA THR A 420 -20.08 -7.54 -38.94
C THR A 420 -19.63 -8.75 -38.11
N GLU A 421 -19.74 -9.95 -38.69
CA GLU A 421 -19.40 -11.20 -38.01
C GLU A 421 -17.89 -11.30 -37.77
N ARG A 422 -17.52 -11.63 -36.53
CA ARG A 422 -16.16 -11.88 -36.09
C ARG A 422 -15.79 -13.33 -36.31
N GLU A 423 -14.60 -13.54 -36.85
CA GLU A 423 -13.97 -14.85 -36.90
C GLU A 423 -13.32 -15.19 -35.56
N LYS A 424 -13.49 -16.44 -35.11
CA LYS A 424 -12.86 -16.95 -33.89
C LYS A 424 -11.49 -17.52 -34.21
N LEU A 425 -10.46 -16.95 -33.60
CA LEU A 425 -9.05 -17.28 -33.82
C LEU A 425 -8.47 -17.86 -32.52
N PRO A 426 -8.38 -19.20 -32.38
CA PRO A 426 -7.82 -19.83 -31.18
C PRO A 426 -6.34 -19.46 -31.01
N VAL A 427 -6.01 -18.84 -29.87
CA VAL A 427 -4.63 -18.46 -29.52
C VAL A 427 -4.50 -18.21 -28.04
N VAL A 428 -3.41 -18.70 -27.45
CA VAL A 428 -3.09 -18.45 -26.04
C VAL A 428 -2.20 -17.21 -25.95
N LEU A 429 -2.72 -16.13 -25.38
CA LEU A 429 -1.98 -14.89 -25.15
C LEU A 429 -1.88 -14.61 -23.65
N ASP A 430 -0.79 -13.96 -23.21
CA ASP A 430 -0.60 -13.53 -21.81
C ASP A 430 -1.41 -12.26 -21.47
N ILE A 431 -2.58 -12.10 -22.10
CA ILE A 431 -3.57 -11.06 -21.82
C ILE A 431 -4.57 -11.63 -20.80
N VAL A 432 -4.83 -10.86 -19.74
CA VAL A 432 -5.76 -11.22 -18.67
C VAL A 432 -6.95 -10.26 -18.62
N ASN A 433 -7.98 -10.64 -17.85
CA ASN A 433 -9.16 -9.81 -17.65
C ASN A 433 -8.78 -8.45 -17.01
N GLY A 434 -9.37 -7.36 -17.49
CA GLY A 434 -9.00 -5.99 -17.11
C GLY A 434 -7.71 -5.47 -17.77
N GLY A 435 -7.06 -6.27 -18.61
CA GLY A 435 -5.91 -5.88 -19.40
C GLY A 435 -6.25 -4.83 -20.48
N ALA A 436 -5.21 -4.24 -21.07
CA ALA A 436 -5.35 -3.28 -22.17
C ALA A 436 -4.56 -3.74 -23.39
N VAL A 437 -5.18 -3.62 -24.57
CA VAL A 437 -4.62 -4.01 -25.87
C VAL A 437 -4.83 -2.86 -26.85
N ALA A 438 -3.76 -2.45 -27.51
CA ALA A 438 -3.84 -1.55 -28.64
C ALA A 438 -4.11 -2.34 -29.92
N VAL A 439 -4.85 -1.76 -30.85
CA VAL A 439 -5.03 -2.29 -32.20
C VAL A 439 -4.69 -1.22 -33.23
N THR A 440 -3.81 -1.53 -34.17
CA THR A 440 -3.50 -0.63 -35.30
C THR A 440 -4.60 -0.66 -36.34
N ALA A 441 -4.62 0.35 -37.21
CA ALA A 441 -5.47 0.31 -38.39
C ALA A 441 -5.00 -0.77 -39.39
N TRP A 442 -5.90 -1.13 -40.30
CA TRP A 442 -5.58 -2.02 -41.41
C TRP A 442 -4.56 -1.37 -42.36
N GLN A 443 -3.59 -2.17 -42.82
CA GLN A 443 -2.59 -1.78 -43.80
C GLN A 443 -2.56 -2.83 -44.91
N ALA A 444 -2.58 -2.42 -46.18
CA ALA A 444 -2.38 -3.35 -47.28
C ALA A 444 -1.03 -4.10 -47.12
N VAL A 445 -1.04 -5.41 -47.40
CA VAL A 445 0.20 -6.18 -47.49
C VAL A 445 0.64 -6.18 -48.95
N ASP A 446 1.81 -5.61 -49.23
CA ASP A 446 2.41 -5.70 -50.56
C ASP A 446 2.69 -7.19 -50.86
N GLY A 447 1.99 -7.72 -51.87
CA GLY A 447 2.07 -9.13 -52.29
C GLY A 447 3.28 -9.47 -53.15
#